data_AF-A0A6P4I0T1-F1
#
_entry.id   AF-A0A6P4I0T1-F1
#
_cell.length_a   1.000
_cell.length_b   1.000
_cell.length_c   1.000
_cell.angle_alpha   90.00
_cell.angle_beta   90.00
_cell.angle_gamma   90.00
#
_symmetry.space_group_name_H-M   'P 1'
#
loop_
_entity.id
_entity.type
_entity.pdbx_description
1 polymer ?
#
loop_
_entity_poly.entity_id
_entity_poly.type
_entity_poly.pdbx_seq_one_letter_code
_entity_poly.pdbx_strand_id
1 'polypeptide(L)'
;MRFLGRERYANGTVELKYDFGDDRFSVSAESFSDPNGDGDYKQLPMFVPRQPICKAMESYWKYMEASLKYGENTDFPVHIRPCPIPKGIYYVKNVTAQTDELPAIMPRGFLKGVATLYDKDKVAGTVEVVVQIYDSS
;
A
#
# COMPACT_ATOMS: atom_id res chain seq x y z
N MET A 1 -5.48 -6.90 -10.43
CA MET A 1 -4.50 -7.76 -9.72
C MET A 1 -5.22 -9.05 -9.36
N ARG A 2 -4.63 -10.22 -9.64
CA ARG A 2 -5.26 -11.53 -9.40
C ARG A 2 -4.51 -12.21 -8.26
N PHE A 3 -5.13 -12.28 -7.09
CA PHE A 3 -4.58 -13.00 -5.95
C PHE A 3 -4.89 -14.49 -6.13
N LEU A 4 -3.87 -15.32 -6.32
CA LEU A 4 -4.03 -16.78 -6.39
C LEU A 4 -4.04 -17.31 -4.95
N GLY A 5 -5.22 -17.77 -4.52
CA GLY A 5 -5.56 -18.12 -3.13
C GLY A 5 -4.88 -19.34 -2.51
N ARG A 6 -3.58 -19.54 -2.77
CA ARG A 6 -2.79 -20.52 -2.00
C ARG A 6 -1.37 -20.07 -1.70
N GLU A 7 -0.90 -19.01 -2.34
CA GLU A 7 0.38 -18.40 -2.02
C GLU A 7 0.16 -16.91 -1.81
N ARG A 8 0.69 -16.35 -0.71
CA ARG A 8 0.55 -14.93 -0.34
C ARG A 8 1.37 -14.00 -1.24
N TYR A 9 1.53 -14.35 -2.52
CA TYR A 9 2.38 -13.65 -3.48
C TYR A 9 1.54 -12.79 -4.42
N ALA A 10 1.87 -11.50 -4.48
CA ALA A 10 1.35 -10.59 -5.49
C ALA A 10 2.37 -10.40 -6.62
N ASN A 11 1.92 -10.62 -7.86
CA ASN A 11 2.65 -10.31 -9.09
C ASN A 11 1.92 -9.21 -9.87
N GLY A 12 2.64 -8.20 -10.34
CA GLY A 12 2.06 -7.09 -11.07
C GLY A 12 3.07 -6.17 -11.72
N THR A 13 2.55 -5.23 -12.50
CA THR A 13 3.30 -4.14 -13.12
C THR A 13 2.55 -2.85 -12.86
N VAL A 14 3.26 -1.79 -12.49
CA VAL A 14 2.72 -0.47 -12.21
C VAL A 14 3.40 0.53 -13.14
N GLU A 15 2.62 1.28 -13.90
CA GLU A 15 3.12 2.37 -14.74
C GLU A 15 2.86 3.71 -14.05
N LEU A 16 3.93 4.42 -13.71
CA LEU A 16 3.90 5.81 -13.26
C LEU A 16 4.07 6.71 -14.49
N LYS A 17 3.02 7.47 -14.85
CA LYS A 17 3.03 8.35 -16.03
C LYS A 17 3.72 9.69 -15.82
N TYR A 18 3.94 10.07 -14.56
CA TYR A 18 4.55 11.33 -14.14
C TYR A 18 5.57 11.07 -13.04
N ASP A 19 6.48 12.02 -12.84
CA ASP A 19 7.34 12.00 -11.66
C ASP A 19 6.48 12.39 -10.44
N PHE A 20 6.49 11.58 -9.40
CA PHE A 20 5.69 11.82 -8.19
C PHE A 20 6.54 12.54 -7.15
N GLY A 21 6.39 13.86 -7.12
CA GLY A 21 7.03 14.77 -6.15
C GLY A 21 6.03 15.44 -5.21
N ASP A 22 6.56 15.96 -4.10
CA ASP A 22 5.81 16.66 -3.06
C ASP A 22 5.16 17.98 -3.51
N ASP A 23 5.66 18.57 -4.59
CA ASP A 23 5.15 19.81 -5.18
C ASP A 23 3.78 19.64 -5.84
N ARG A 24 3.48 18.42 -6.29
CA ARG A 24 2.27 18.09 -7.04
C ARG A 24 1.42 17.05 -6.36
N PHE A 25 2.01 16.01 -5.75
CA PHE A 25 1.25 14.86 -5.28
C PHE A 25 1.19 14.79 -3.75
N SER A 26 -0.02 14.52 -3.26
CA SER A 26 -0.26 14.19 -1.86
C SER A 26 -1.10 12.94 -1.74
N VAL A 27 -1.03 12.27 -0.59
CA VAL A 27 -1.76 11.03 -0.32
C VAL A 27 -2.41 11.09 1.06
N SER A 28 -3.60 10.51 1.16
CA SER A 28 -4.24 10.17 2.44
C SER A 28 -4.63 8.69 2.42
N ALA A 29 -4.81 8.10 3.58
CA ALA A 29 -5.33 6.75 3.66
C ALA A 29 -6.21 6.57 4.88
N GLU A 30 -7.23 5.72 4.77
CA GLU A 30 -8.13 5.37 5.84
C GLU A 30 -8.22 3.86 5.93
N SER A 31 -8.49 3.34 7.12
CA SER A 31 -8.69 1.91 7.31
C SER A 31 -10.02 1.61 7.98
N PHE A 32 -10.57 0.45 7.65
CA PHE A 32 -11.86 -0.02 8.12
C PHE A 32 -11.77 -1.50 8.49
N SER A 33 -12.52 -1.96 9.48
CA SER A 33 -12.67 -3.37 9.81
C SER A 33 -14.11 -3.83 9.70
N ASP A 34 -14.28 -5.05 9.20
CA ASP A 34 -15.49 -5.84 9.29
C ASP A 34 -15.12 -7.19 9.94
N PRO A 35 -15.18 -7.30 11.28
CA PRO A 35 -14.81 -8.52 11.97
C PRO A 35 -15.74 -9.71 11.70
N ASN A 36 -16.99 -9.43 11.31
CA ASN A 36 -18.04 -10.44 11.17
C ASN A 36 -18.16 -10.95 9.72
N GLY A 37 -17.64 -10.21 8.74
CA GLY A 37 -17.83 -10.50 7.33
C GLY A 37 -19.24 -10.23 6.83
N ASP A 38 -20.01 -9.38 7.51
CA ASP A 38 -21.39 -9.03 7.15
C ASP A 38 -21.47 -7.80 6.22
N GLY A 39 -20.33 -7.19 5.91
CA GLY A 39 -20.20 -5.99 5.09
C GLY A 39 -20.27 -4.68 5.86
N ASP A 40 -20.49 -4.70 7.18
CA ASP A 40 -20.52 -3.50 8.04
C ASP A 40 -19.10 -3.04 8.42
N TYR A 41 -18.43 -2.40 7.46
CA TYR A 41 -17.11 -1.84 7.66
C TYR A 41 -17.12 -0.62 8.59
N LYS A 42 -16.46 -0.74 9.74
CA LYS A 42 -16.27 0.34 10.71
C LYS A 42 -14.92 1.00 10.55
N GLN A 43 -14.88 2.32 10.48
CA GLN A 43 -13.63 3.06 10.37
C GLN A 43 -12.78 2.87 11.62
N LEU A 44 -11.52 2.55 11.42
CA LEU A 44 -10.52 2.41 12.47
C LEU A 44 -9.82 3.76 12.73
N PRO A 45 -9.29 3.98 13.94
CA PRO A 45 -8.52 5.18 14.24
C PRO A 45 -7.15 5.23 13.53
N MET A 46 -6.80 4.20 12.76
CA MET A 46 -5.59 4.15 11.95
C MET A 46 -5.87 4.81 10.59
N PHE A 47 -5.37 6.03 10.41
CA PHE A 47 -5.45 6.75 9.16
C PHE A 47 -4.14 7.52 8.90
N VAL A 48 -3.91 7.83 7.63
CA VAL A 48 -2.82 8.68 7.18
C VAL A 48 -3.44 10.02 6.80
N PRO A 49 -3.18 11.10 7.56
CA PRO A 49 -3.64 12.42 7.18
C PRO A 49 -3.04 12.80 5.83
N ARG A 50 -3.77 13.62 5.05
CA ARG A 50 -3.28 14.07 3.75
C ARG A 50 -1.93 14.75 3.92
N GLN A 51 -0.92 14.21 3.25
CA GLN A 51 0.45 14.70 3.32
C GLN A 51 1.18 14.51 1.98
N PRO A 52 2.28 15.24 1.73
CA PRO A 52 3.07 15.08 0.52
C PRO A 52 3.54 13.63 0.32
N ILE A 53 3.60 13.18 -0.94
CA ILE A 53 3.79 11.77 -1.26
C ILE A 53 5.13 11.22 -0.80
N CYS A 54 6.22 11.98 -0.92
CA CYS A 54 7.54 11.52 -0.49
C CYS A 54 7.61 11.39 1.02
N LYS A 55 6.98 12.30 1.76
CA LYS A 55 6.86 12.22 3.22
C LYS A 55 6.06 10.98 3.67
N ALA A 56 4.98 10.67 2.97
CA ALA A 56 4.24 9.43 3.22
C ALA A 56 5.11 8.20 2.95
N MET A 57 5.82 8.18 1.82
CA MET A 57 6.71 7.07 1.47
C MET A 57 7.82 6.88 2.49
N GLU A 58 8.45 7.95 2.97
CA GLU A 58 9.48 7.88 4.02
C GLU A 58 8.94 7.24 5.31
N SER A 59 7.71 7.59 5.70
CA SER A 59 7.05 7.06 6.90
C SER A 59 6.73 5.57 6.79
N TYR A 60 6.43 5.08 5.57
CA TYR A 60 6.09 3.69 5.30
C TYR A 60 7.21 2.88 4.67
N TRP A 61 8.39 3.49 4.53
CA TRP A 61 9.49 2.93 3.75
C TRP A 61 9.98 1.60 4.30
N LYS A 62 10.02 1.46 5.63
CA LYS A 62 10.44 0.24 6.32
C LYS A 62 9.59 -0.97 5.90
N TYR A 63 8.27 -0.79 5.78
CA TYR A 63 7.36 -1.83 5.33
C TYR A 63 7.56 -2.18 3.85
N MET A 64 7.90 -1.16 3.04
CA MET A 64 8.23 -1.35 1.64
C MET A 64 9.53 -2.11 1.47
N GLU A 65 10.63 -1.75 2.16
CA GLU A 65 11.91 -2.47 2.10
C GLU A 65 11.79 -3.93 2.57
N ALA A 66 10.94 -4.21 3.56
CA ALA A 66 10.67 -5.58 3.99
C ALA A 66 10.02 -6.41 2.87
N SER A 67 9.11 -5.82 2.10
CA SER A 67 8.30 -6.51 1.09
C SER A 67 8.88 -6.43 -0.33
N LEU A 68 9.68 -5.41 -0.61
CA LEU A 68 10.22 -5.02 -1.91
C LEU A 68 11.74 -4.96 -1.82
N LYS A 69 12.41 -5.86 -2.52
CA LYS A 69 13.85 -5.96 -2.65
C LYS A 69 14.25 -5.62 -4.08
N TYR A 70 14.95 -4.49 -4.23
CA TYR A 70 15.43 -4.02 -5.51
C TYR A 70 16.35 -5.06 -6.18
N GLY A 71 16.11 -5.36 -7.45
CA GLY A 71 16.87 -6.34 -8.24
C GLY A 71 16.49 -7.80 -7.98
N GLU A 72 15.78 -8.11 -6.89
CA GLU A 72 15.26 -9.45 -6.62
C GLU A 72 13.80 -9.57 -7.08
N ASN A 73 12.94 -8.72 -6.51
CA ASN A 73 11.50 -8.87 -6.62
C ASN A 73 10.81 -7.60 -7.15
N THR A 74 11.55 -6.49 -7.28
CA THR A 74 11.11 -5.26 -7.95
C THR A 74 12.30 -4.54 -8.59
N ASP A 75 12.04 -3.72 -9.62
CA ASP A 75 12.94 -2.69 -10.14
C ASP A 75 12.59 -1.29 -9.62
N PHE A 76 11.58 -1.16 -8.75
CA PHE A 76 11.29 0.09 -8.08
C PHE A 76 12.48 0.48 -7.18
N PRO A 77 12.97 1.73 -7.26
CA PRO A 77 14.21 2.16 -6.60
C PRO A 77 14.09 2.33 -5.06
N VAL A 78 13.58 1.30 -4.36
CA VAL A 78 13.41 1.26 -2.89
C VAL A 78 14.73 1.41 -2.10
N HIS A 79 15.89 1.24 -2.73
CA HIS A 79 17.18 1.30 -2.06
C HIS A 79 17.77 2.72 -1.98
N ILE A 80 17.38 3.62 -2.90
CA ILE A 80 17.89 5.00 -2.97
C ILE A 80 16.89 6.06 -2.52
N ARG A 81 15.67 5.64 -2.14
CA ARG A 81 14.60 6.51 -1.63
C ARG A 81 14.39 7.78 -2.47
N PRO A 82 14.18 7.67 -3.79
CA PRO A 82 14.17 8.84 -4.64
C PRO A 82 12.89 9.64 -4.41
N CYS A 83 13.06 10.93 -4.20
CA CYS A 83 12.01 11.92 -4.28
C CYS A 83 12.51 13.06 -5.21
N PRO A 84 11.78 13.39 -6.29
CA PRO A 84 10.54 12.77 -6.75
C PRO A 84 10.76 11.31 -7.19
N ILE A 85 9.72 10.49 -7.06
CA ILE A 85 9.73 9.12 -7.59
C ILE A 85 9.64 9.21 -9.12
N PRO A 86 10.62 8.67 -9.87
CA PRO A 86 10.65 8.83 -11.31
C PRO A 86 9.46 8.14 -11.99
N LYS A 87 9.00 8.71 -13.10
CA LYS A 87 8.06 8.05 -14.00
C LYS A 87 8.72 6.81 -14.60
N GLY A 88 7.93 5.78 -14.84
CA GLY A 88 8.45 4.52 -15.34
C GLY A 88 7.47 3.38 -15.19
N ILE A 89 7.86 2.23 -15.74
CA ILE A 89 7.14 0.97 -15.58
C ILE A 89 7.93 0.15 -14.58
N TYR A 90 7.32 -0.17 -13.45
CA TYR A 90 7.92 -0.94 -12.38
C TYR A 90 7.22 -2.29 -12.24
N TYR A 91 7.98 -3.36 -12.11
CA TYR A 91 7.43 -4.67 -11.82
C TYR A 91 7.51 -4.96 -10.32
N VAL A 92 6.57 -5.78 -9.87
CA VAL A 92 6.58 -6.42 -8.55
C VAL A 92 6.29 -7.89 -8.75
N LYS A 93 7.18 -8.74 -8.22
CA LYS A 93 7.10 -10.20 -8.29
C LYS A 93 7.19 -10.76 -6.89
N ASN A 94 6.41 -11.79 -6.59
CA ASN A 94 6.46 -12.55 -5.36
C ASN A 94 6.47 -11.67 -4.10
N VAL A 95 5.73 -10.55 -4.12
CA VAL A 95 5.64 -9.67 -2.96
C VAL A 95 4.74 -10.35 -1.94
N THR A 96 5.31 -10.70 -0.79
CA THR A 96 4.55 -11.13 0.37
C THR A 96 4.13 -9.92 1.17
N ALA A 97 2.86 -9.86 1.55
CA ALA A 97 2.45 -8.99 2.64
C ALA A 97 3.11 -9.53 3.91
N GLN A 98 4.28 -8.99 4.29
CA GLN A 98 4.90 -9.31 5.57
C GLN A 98 4.00 -8.76 6.67
N THR A 99 3.23 -9.67 7.29
CA THR A 99 2.32 -9.35 8.38
C THR A 99 3.03 -9.13 9.70
N ASP A 100 4.33 -9.44 9.77
CA ASP A 100 5.11 -9.47 11.02
C ASP A 100 5.36 -8.06 11.59
N GLU A 101 5.34 -7.02 10.74
CA GLU A 101 5.46 -5.64 11.19
C GLU A 101 4.12 -4.90 11.29
N LEU A 102 3.01 -5.52 10.87
CA LEU A 102 1.70 -4.91 11.07
C LEU A 102 1.38 -4.88 12.58
N PRO A 103 0.75 -3.81 13.10
CA PRO A 103 0.41 -3.76 14.51
C PRO A 103 -0.38 -5.01 14.92
N ALA A 104 0.02 -5.69 15.99
CA ALA A 104 -0.62 -6.90 16.50
C ALA A 104 -2.12 -6.72 16.89
N ILE A 105 -2.64 -5.50 16.77
CA ILE A 105 -4.02 -5.10 17.07
C ILE A 105 -4.95 -5.39 15.89
N MET A 106 -4.49 -5.96 14.77
CA MET A 106 -5.36 -6.21 13.63
C MET A 106 -6.50 -7.19 14.00
N PRO A 107 -7.77 -6.74 13.99
CA PRO A 107 -8.88 -7.61 14.32
C PRO A 107 -9.03 -8.72 13.27
N ARG A 108 -9.45 -9.90 13.72
CA ARG A 108 -9.86 -11.00 12.83
C ARG A 108 -10.99 -10.52 11.92
N GLY A 109 -11.10 -11.10 10.72
CA GLY A 109 -12.12 -10.75 9.73
C GLY A 109 -11.55 -9.97 8.56
N PHE A 110 -12.32 -9.05 7.98
CA PHE A 110 -11.90 -8.25 6.85
C PHE A 110 -11.34 -6.91 7.30
N LEU A 111 -10.15 -6.57 6.81
CA LEU A 111 -9.54 -5.26 6.94
C LEU A 111 -9.54 -4.60 5.56
N LYS A 112 -10.01 -3.36 5.47
CA LYS A 112 -10.01 -2.58 4.24
C LYS A 112 -9.16 -1.33 4.44
N GLY A 113 -8.20 -1.11 3.55
CA GLY A 113 -7.45 0.14 3.44
C GLY A 113 -7.86 0.88 2.17
N VAL A 114 -8.14 2.17 2.28
CA VAL A 114 -8.47 3.04 1.15
C VAL A 114 -7.43 4.15 1.10
N ALA A 115 -6.57 4.15 0.09
CA ALA A 115 -5.58 5.21 -0.14
C ALA A 115 -6.05 6.12 -1.28
N THR A 116 -6.05 7.42 -1.06
CA THR A 116 -6.44 8.42 -2.06
C THR A 116 -5.23 9.25 -2.45
N LEU A 117 -4.93 9.27 -3.75
CA LEU A 117 -3.91 10.10 -4.38
C LEU A 117 -4.55 11.41 -4.87
N TYR A 118 -3.89 12.51 -4.58
CA TYR A 118 -4.28 13.85 -5.03
C TYR A 118 -3.20 14.41 -5.95
N ASP A 119 -3.62 14.94 -7.10
CA ASP A 119 -2.82 15.81 -7.96
C ASP A 119 -3.22 17.26 -7.65
N LYS A 120 -2.32 17.97 -6.97
CA LYS A 120 -2.56 19.22 -6.26
C LYS A 120 -3.71 19.00 -5.28
N ASP A 121 -4.88 19.57 -5.56
CA ASP A 121 -6.09 19.49 -4.74
C ASP A 121 -7.20 18.63 -5.34
N LYS A 122 -6.95 17.97 -6.47
CA LYS A 122 -7.94 17.09 -7.11
C LYS A 122 -7.59 15.64 -6.85
N VAL A 123 -8.60 14.82 -6.57
CA VAL A 123 -8.44 13.37 -6.49
C VAL A 123 -8.00 12.86 -7.86
N ALA A 124 -6.80 12.32 -7.92
CA ALA A 124 -6.21 11.72 -9.11
C ALA A 124 -6.57 10.22 -9.20
N GLY A 125 -6.78 9.57 -8.05
CA GLY A 125 -7.22 8.19 -7.99
C GLY A 125 -7.32 7.66 -6.56
N THR A 126 -7.97 6.52 -6.42
CA THR A 126 -8.12 5.82 -5.15
C THR A 126 -7.74 4.36 -5.34
N VAL A 127 -6.98 3.82 -4.40
CA VAL A 127 -6.63 2.40 -4.33
C VAL A 127 -7.30 1.82 -3.09
N GLU A 128 -8.12 0.80 -3.29
CA GLU A 128 -8.72 0.02 -2.20
C GLU A 128 -8.03 -1.34 -2.12
N VAL A 129 -7.66 -1.73 -0.90
CA VAL A 129 -7.09 -3.04 -0.60
C VAL A 129 -7.92 -3.67 0.51
N VAL A 130 -8.50 -4.84 0.25
CA VAL A 130 -9.22 -5.63 1.24
C VAL A 130 -8.40 -6.89 1.54
N VAL A 131 -8.12 -7.11 2.81
CA VAL A 131 -7.37 -8.26 3.32
C VAL A 131 -8.27 -9.04 4.28
N GLN A 132 -8.34 -10.36 4.12
CA GLN A 132 -9.01 -11.23 5.07
C GLN A 132 -7.98 -11.87 6.00
N ILE A 133 -8.16 -11.68 7.30
CA ILE A 133 -7.28 -12.21 8.35
C ILE A 133 -8.00 -13.37 9.04
N TYR A 134 -7.39 -14.56 8.96
CA TYR A 134 -7.84 -15.78 9.62
C TYR A 134 -6.67 -16.45 10.34
N ASP A 135 -6.97 -17.23 11.37
CA ASP A 135 -5.97 -18.00 12.12
C ASP A 135 -5.57 -19.24 11.33
N SER A 136 -4.27 -19.55 11.25
CA SER A 136 -3.81 -20.79 10.64
C SER A 136 -3.90 -21.89 11.69
N SER A 137 -5.00 -22.66 11.65
CA SER A 137 -5.18 -23.88 12.46
C SER A 137 -4.26 -25.00 12.01
#